data_AF-A0A1W9WDN7-F1
#
_entry.id   AF-A0A1W9WDN7-F1
#
_cell.length_a   1.000
_cell.length_b   1.000
_cell.length_c   1.000
_cell.angle_alpha   90.00
_cell.angle_beta   90.00
_cell.angle_gamma   90.00
#
_symmetry.space_group_name_H-M   'P 1'
#
loop_
_entity.id
_entity.type
_entity.pdbx_description
1 polymer ?
#
loop_
_entity_poly.entity_id
_entity_poly.type
_entity_poly.pdbx_seq_one_letter_code
_entity_poly.pdbx_strand_id
1 'polypeptide(L)'
;MFSVVPQQEKSNINPYITDVPVGESPTFIGRTDVIRDVSRALLNVNENALFLYGQRCIGKTSALQRLVIHLSKNENYHAVYFDLREKGDLPLWQVLIEFATQISQHFDMPPHATWAENAPHAFKHDFLPCG
;
A
#
# COMPACT_ATOMS: atom_id res chain seq x y z
N MET A 1 6.18 -53.85 -22.10
CA MET A 1 5.92 -53.09 -20.86
C MET A 1 6.89 -51.91 -20.85
N PHE A 2 6.48 -50.76 -21.38
CA PHE A 2 7.30 -49.54 -21.41
C PHE A 2 6.78 -48.60 -20.33
N SER A 3 7.64 -48.24 -19.38
CA SER A 3 7.30 -47.35 -18.27
C SER A 3 7.39 -45.90 -18.76
N VAL A 4 6.28 -45.18 -18.72
CA VAL A 4 6.23 -43.74 -18.98
C VAL A 4 6.76 -43.03 -17.73
N VAL A 5 7.91 -42.35 -17.85
CA VAL A 5 8.42 -41.46 -16.80
C VAL A 5 7.63 -40.14 -16.90
N PRO A 6 6.98 -39.67 -15.82
CA PRO A 6 6.26 -38.41 -15.86
C PRO A 6 7.26 -37.27 -16.00
N GLN A 7 7.15 -36.49 -17.07
CA GLN A 7 7.91 -35.26 -17.21
C GLN A 7 7.39 -34.25 -16.20
N GLN A 8 8.24 -33.84 -15.27
CA GLN A 8 7.93 -32.74 -14.36
C GLN A 8 7.75 -31.46 -15.19
N GLU A 9 6.55 -30.89 -15.09
CA GLU A 9 6.18 -29.63 -15.71
C GLU A 9 7.06 -28.52 -15.13
N LYS A 10 8.09 -28.15 -15.90
CA LYS A 10 9.01 -27.08 -15.54
C LYS A 10 8.22 -25.77 -15.64
N SER A 11 7.97 -25.10 -14.52
CA SER A 11 7.31 -23.80 -14.51
C SER A 11 8.09 -22.85 -15.42
N ASN A 12 7.48 -22.43 -16.52
CA ASN A 12 8.08 -21.60 -17.57
C ASN A 12 8.13 -20.12 -17.15
N ILE A 13 8.56 -19.86 -15.92
CA ILE A 13 8.73 -18.50 -15.42
C ILE A 13 10.16 -18.09 -15.75
N ASN A 14 10.29 -17.11 -16.64
CA ASN A 14 11.59 -16.55 -17.01
C ASN A 14 12.26 -15.95 -15.74
N PRO A 15 13.45 -16.43 -15.33
CA PRO A 15 14.11 -15.99 -14.10
C PRO A 15 14.59 -14.52 -14.15
N TYR A 16 14.44 -13.85 -15.29
CA TYR A 16 14.78 -12.43 -15.48
C TYR A 16 13.57 -11.50 -15.47
N ILE A 17 12.37 -11.99 -15.10
CA ILE A 17 11.20 -11.12 -14.90
C ILE A 17 11.46 -10.23 -13.68
N THR A 18 11.66 -8.94 -13.92
CA THR A 18 11.95 -7.91 -12.90
C THR A 18 10.78 -6.97 -12.64
N ASP A 19 9.63 -7.22 -13.27
CA ASP A 19 8.45 -6.36 -13.20
C ASP A 19 7.67 -6.45 -11.88
N VAL A 20 8.05 -7.37 -11.00
CA VAL A 20 7.47 -7.48 -9.65
C VAL A 20 8.25 -6.58 -8.70
N PRO A 21 7.59 -5.66 -7.98
CA PRO A 21 8.25 -4.85 -6.96
C PRO A 21 8.97 -5.73 -5.93
N VAL A 22 10.26 -5.49 -5.69
CA VAL A 22 11.06 -6.21 -4.69
C VAL A 22 10.75 -5.81 -3.24
N GLY A 23 9.69 -5.03 -3.01
CA GLY A 23 9.40 -4.39 -1.71
C GLY A 23 9.07 -5.37 -0.59
N GLU A 24 8.56 -6.56 -0.94
CA GLU A 24 8.27 -7.64 0.01
C GLU A 24 9.46 -8.55 0.29
N SER A 25 10.59 -8.36 -0.41
CA SER A 25 11.78 -9.15 -0.21
C SER A 25 12.62 -8.61 0.95
N PRO A 26 13.19 -9.48 1.82
CA PRO A 26 14.19 -9.07 2.80
C PRO A 26 15.45 -8.47 2.14
N THR A 27 15.61 -8.59 0.83
CA THR A 27 16.74 -8.10 0.02
C THR A 27 16.59 -6.65 -0.43
N PHE A 28 15.56 -5.91 0.00
CA PHE A 28 15.47 -4.47 -0.27
C PHE A 28 16.54 -3.70 0.52
N ILE A 29 17.68 -3.45 -0.13
CA ILE A 29 18.87 -2.76 0.43
C ILE A 29 18.90 -1.26 0.08
N GLY A 30 17.98 -0.78 -0.78
CA GLY A 30 17.97 0.60 -1.29
C GLY A 30 17.09 1.59 -0.52
N ARG A 31 17.21 2.88 -0.86
CA ARG A 31 16.29 3.98 -0.47
C ARG A 31 16.14 4.27 1.03
N THR A 32 17.17 3.96 1.83
CA THR A 32 17.19 4.30 3.27
C THR A 32 17.11 5.82 3.49
N ASP A 33 17.62 6.62 2.55
CA ASP A 33 17.45 8.06 2.49
C ASP A 33 15.97 8.46 2.44
N VAL A 34 15.17 7.86 1.56
CA VAL A 34 13.73 8.13 1.45
C VAL A 34 13.01 7.77 2.74
N ILE A 35 13.29 6.61 3.33
CA ILE A 35 12.67 6.21 4.60
C ILE A 35 13.00 7.21 5.70
N ARG A 36 14.27 7.62 5.82
CA ARG A 36 14.71 8.62 6.80
C ARG A 36 14.02 9.97 6.59
N ASP A 37 13.93 10.42 5.35
CA ASP A 37 13.36 11.73 5.02
C ASP A 37 11.85 11.75 5.27
N VAL A 38 11.15 10.65 4.97
CA VAL A 38 9.73 10.48 5.33
C VAL A 38 9.56 10.48 6.85
N SER A 39 10.37 9.69 7.58
CA SER A 39 10.30 9.66 9.05
C SER A 39 10.56 11.02 9.68
N ARG A 40 11.40 11.87 9.08
CA ARG A 40 11.61 13.24 9.53
C ARG A 40 10.40 14.13 9.25
N ALA A 41 9.80 14.04 8.07
CA ALA A 41 8.59 14.77 7.72
C ALA A 41 7.42 14.42 8.66
N LEU A 42 7.27 13.15 9.04
CA LEU A 42 6.23 12.70 9.98
C LEU A 42 6.37 13.30 11.39
N LEU A 43 7.54 13.80 11.79
CA LEU A 43 7.72 14.51 13.07
C LEU A 43 7.12 15.92 13.04
N ASN A 44 6.86 16.48 11.85
CA ASN A 44 6.26 17.80 11.71
C ASN A 44 4.74 17.65 11.66
N VAL A 45 4.06 17.96 12.76
CA VAL A 45 2.59 17.86 12.89
C VAL A 45 1.83 18.75 11.89
N ASN A 46 2.50 19.73 11.28
CA ASN A 46 1.92 20.61 10.24
C ASN A 46 2.08 20.06 8.81
N GLU A 47 2.82 18.97 8.60
CA GLU A 47 3.03 18.34 7.29
C GLU A 47 2.15 17.09 7.14
N ASN A 48 1.01 17.23 6.46
CA ASN A 48 0.02 16.14 6.32
C ASN A 48 0.10 15.39 4.98
N ALA A 49 1.00 15.80 4.08
CA ALA A 49 1.13 15.21 2.75
C ALA A 49 2.59 15.19 2.28
N LEU A 50 3.02 14.04 1.76
CA LEU A 50 4.33 13.85 1.16
C LEU A 50 4.18 13.20 -0.22
N PHE A 51 4.90 13.71 -1.21
CA PHE A 51 4.86 13.19 -2.58
C PHE A 51 6.18 12.51 -2.95
N LEU A 52 6.12 11.22 -3.28
CA LEU A 52 7.25 10.50 -3.88
C LEU A 52 7.07 10.41 -5.39
N TYR A 53 7.85 11.19 -6.15
CA TYR A 53 7.76 11.27 -7.61
C TYR A 53 9.05 10.83 -8.31
N GLY A 54 8.96 10.55 -9.62
CA GLY A 54 10.10 10.17 -10.48
C GLY A 54 9.70 9.16 -11.57
N GLN A 55 10.66 8.73 -12.40
CA GLN A 55 10.43 7.84 -13.54
C GLN A 55 9.80 6.47 -13.17
N ARG A 56 9.18 5.78 -14.14
CA ARG A 56 8.64 4.41 -13.95
C ARG A 56 9.78 3.45 -13.58
N CYS A 57 9.47 2.42 -12.79
CA CYS A 57 10.41 1.37 -12.37
C CYS A 57 11.62 1.81 -11.52
N ILE A 58 11.63 3.02 -10.94
CA ILE A 58 12.71 3.47 -10.02
C ILE A 58 12.57 2.95 -8.57
N GLY A 59 11.61 2.06 -8.31
CA GLY A 59 11.37 1.47 -7.00
C GLY A 59 10.46 2.26 -6.05
N LYS A 60 9.60 3.16 -6.55
CA LYS A 60 8.66 3.93 -5.68
C LYS A 60 7.70 3.04 -4.90
N THR A 61 7.07 2.08 -5.57
CA THR A 61 6.16 1.11 -4.92
C THR A 61 6.90 0.28 -3.88
N SER A 62 8.10 -0.20 -4.21
CA SER A 62 8.93 -0.96 -3.26
C SER A 62 9.34 -0.12 -2.05
N ALA A 63 9.66 1.17 -2.25
CA ALA A 63 9.97 2.09 -1.16
C ALA A 63 8.76 2.35 -0.25
N LEU A 64 7.56 2.54 -0.81
CA LEU A 64 6.32 2.70 -0.03
C LEU A 64 5.98 1.43 0.76
N GLN A 65 6.07 0.24 0.15
CA GLN A 65 5.88 -1.03 0.86
C GLN A 65 6.89 -1.20 2.00
N ARG A 66 8.16 -0.85 1.76
CA ARG A 66 9.19 -0.91 2.80
C ARG A 66 8.94 0.09 3.93
N LEU A 67 8.46 1.29 3.59
CA LEU A 67 8.10 2.32 4.57
C LEU A 67 6.98 1.83 5.48
N VAL A 68 5.94 1.20 4.94
CA VAL A 68 4.85 0.61 5.73
C VAL A 68 5.41 -0.39 6.74
N ILE A 69 6.25 -1.34 6.29
CA ILE A 69 6.90 -2.32 7.18
C ILE A 69 7.77 -1.64 8.26
N HIS A 70 8.43 -0.53 7.91
CA HIS A 70 9.27 0.21 8.85
C HIS A 70 8.44 0.95 9.90
N LEU A 71 7.37 1.64 9.48
CA LEU A 71 6.49 2.40 10.36
C LEU A 71 5.65 1.50 11.26
N SER A 72 5.18 0.34 10.79
CA SER A 72 4.45 -0.63 11.62
C SER A 72 5.27 -1.20 12.77
N LYS A 73 6.61 -1.05 12.77
CA LYS A 73 7.46 -1.42 13.91
C LYS A 73 7.53 -0.33 14.98
N ASN A 74 7.02 0.86 14.69
CA ASN A 74 7.00 2.00 15.60
C ASN A 74 5.59 2.11 16.18
N GLU A 75 5.45 2.05 17.51
CA GLU A 75 4.14 2.09 18.18
C GLU A 75 3.40 3.43 18.00
N ASN A 76 4.08 4.48 17.55
CA ASN A 76 3.48 5.79 17.35
C ASN A 76 2.73 5.93 16.01
N TYR A 77 2.86 4.97 15.10
CA TYR A 77 2.29 5.06 13.76
C TYR A 77 1.56 3.79 13.35
N HIS A 78 0.37 3.98 12.79
CA HIS A 78 -0.36 2.93 12.10
C HIS A 78 -0.29 3.17 10.59
N ALA A 79 0.49 2.35 9.90
CA ALA A 79 0.70 2.48 8.47
C ALA A 79 -0.30 1.62 7.69
N VAL A 80 -1.22 2.27 6.99
CA VAL A 80 -2.18 1.63 6.07
C VAL A 80 -1.71 1.84 4.63
N TYR A 81 -1.54 0.76 3.89
CA TYR A 81 -1.18 0.80 2.48
C TYR A 81 -2.44 0.75 1.60
N PHE A 82 -2.71 1.82 0.85
CA PHE A 82 -3.82 1.87 -0.10
C PHE A 82 -3.32 2.07 -1.52
N ASP A 83 -3.66 1.14 -2.41
CA ASP A 83 -3.21 1.15 -3.79
C ASP A 83 -4.27 1.73 -4.72
N LEU A 84 -3.96 2.84 -5.40
CA LEU A 84 -4.86 3.47 -6.35
C LEU A 84 -4.74 2.92 -7.79
N ARG A 85 -3.84 1.96 -8.03
CA ARG A 85 -3.75 1.29 -9.33
C ARG A 85 -5.11 0.65 -9.65
N GLU A 86 -5.54 0.79 -10.91
CA GLU A 86 -6.81 0.26 -11.44
C GLU A 86 -8.09 0.88 -10.85
N LYS A 87 -7.97 1.90 -9.99
CA LYS A 87 -9.13 2.61 -9.38
C LYS A 87 -9.45 3.94 -10.06
N GLY A 88 -8.83 4.24 -11.21
CA GLY A 88 -8.95 5.52 -11.90
C GLY A 88 -10.32 5.81 -12.47
N ASP A 89 -11.06 4.76 -12.84
CA ASP A 89 -12.42 4.86 -13.40
C ASP A 89 -13.51 4.81 -12.31
N LEU A 90 -13.12 4.58 -11.05
CA LEU A 90 -14.08 4.54 -9.95
C LEU A 90 -14.49 5.96 -9.56
N PRO A 91 -15.77 6.19 -9.24
CA PRO A 91 -16.20 7.46 -8.69
C PRO A 91 -15.57 7.66 -7.31
N LEU A 92 -15.26 8.92 -6.96
CA LEU A 92 -14.58 9.26 -5.70
C LEU A 92 -15.25 8.63 -4.46
N TRP A 93 -16.58 8.62 -4.40
CA TRP A 93 -17.31 8.03 -3.28
C TRP A 93 -16.98 6.55 -3.07
N GLN A 94 -16.79 5.78 -4.15
CA GLN A 94 -16.42 4.38 -4.09
C GLN A 94 -14.98 4.20 -3.61
N VAL A 95 -14.06 5.05 -4.10
CA VAL A 95 -12.66 5.06 -3.62
C VAL A 95 -12.60 5.35 -2.11
N LEU A 96 -13.40 6.29 -1.62
CA LEU A 96 -13.45 6.64 -0.19
C LEU A 96 -14.03 5.52 0.67
N ILE A 97 -15.06 4.80 0.18
CA ILE A 97 -15.60 3.62 0.87
C ILE A 97 -14.56 2.50 0.92
N GLU A 98 -13.86 2.22 -0.17
CA GLU A 98 -12.78 1.22 -0.19
C GLU A 98 -11.65 1.61 0.77
N PHE A 99 -11.29 2.89 0.82
CA PHE A 99 -10.26 3.39 1.72
C PHE A 99 -10.67 3.26 3.19
N ALA A 100 -11.89 3.68 3.54
CA ALA A 100 -12.43 3.50 4.89
C ALA A 100 -12.54 2.02 5.28
N THR A 101 -12.92 1.15 4.33
CA THR A 101 -12.97 -0.29 4.55
C THR A 101 -11.59 -0.86 4.86
N GLN A 102 -10.55 -0.46 4.12
CA GLN A 102 -9.18 -0.93 4.40
C GLN A 102 -8.65 -0.44 5.76
N ILE A 103 -8.91 0.82 6.11
CA ILE A 103 -8.55 1.35 7.43
C ILE A 103 -9.30 0.57 8.51
N SER A 104 -10.61 0.35 8.35
CA SER A 104 -11.41 -0.35 9.35
C SER A 104 -10.93 -1.79 9.57
N GLN A 105 -10.61 -2.51 8.50
CA GLN A 105 -10.03 -3.85 8.58
C GLN A 105 -8.66 -3.85 9.27
N HIS A 106 -7.85 -2.80 9.08
CA HIS A 106 -6.55 -2.69 9.73
C HIS A 106 -6.65 -2.47 11.25
N PHE A 107 -7.74 -1.87 11.71
CA PHE A 107 -7.98 -1.53 13.12
C PHE A 107 -9.09 -2.39 13.79
N ASP A 108 -9.56 -3.45 13.15
CA ASP A 108 -10.70 -4.28 13.61
C ASP A 108 -11.98 -3.47 13.93
N MET A 109 -12.24 -2.43 13.14
CA MET A 109 -13.42 -1.57 13.24
C MET A 109 -14.59 -2.07 12.38
N PRO A 110 -15.85 -1.75 12.74
CA PRO A 110 -17.03 -2.17 11.97
C PRO A 110 -17.07 -1.52 10.56
N PRO A 111 -17.58 -2.22 9.54
CA PRO A 111 -17.63 -1.71 8.16
C PRO A 111 -18.65 -0.58 7.97
N HIS A 112 -18.35 0.34 7.04
CA HIS A 112 -19.09 1.59 6.81
C HIS A 112 -19.89 1.63 5.50
N ALA A 113 -20.60 0.55 5.19
CA ALA A 113 -21.20 0.28 3.87
C ALA A 113 -22.29 1.27 3.37
N THR A 114 -22.67 2.28 4.16
CA THR A 114 -23.91 3.07 3.94
C THR A 114 -23.70 4.49 3.40
N TRP A 115 -22.49 4.87 2.97
CA TRP A 115 -22.16 6.29 2.69
C TRP A 115 -22.41 6.79 1.25
N ALA A 116 -23.10 6.03 0.39
CA ALA A 116 -23.09 6.26 -1.07
C ALA A 116 -23.34 7.72 -1.53
N GLU A 117 -24.28 8.45 -0.91
CA GLU A 117 -24.62 9.82 -1.35
C GLU A 117 -23.80 10.93 -0.65
N ASN A 118 -23.15 10.64 0.48
CA ASN A 118 -22.43 11.63 1.30
C ASN A 118 -21.01 11.18 1.70
N ALA A 119 -20.40 10.28 0.93
CA ALA A 119 -19.12 9.65 1.28
C ALA A 119 -18.00 10.63 1.64
N PRO A 120 -17.77 11.76 0.92
CA PRO A 120 -16.74 12.72 1.33
C PRO A 120 -17.02 13.35 2.70
N HIS A 121 -18.27 13.69 2.99
CA HIS A 121 -18.66 14.25 4.28
C HIS A 121 -18.53 13.20 5.39
N ALA A 122 -19.11 12.03 5.20
CA ALA A 122 -19.09 10.94 6.18
C ALA A 122 -17.65 10.47 6.47
N PHE A 123 -16.81 10.34 5.44
CA PHE A 123 -15.41 10.01 5.61
C PHE A 123 -14.67 11.04 6.47
N LYS A 124 -14.90 12.33 6.23
CA LYS A 124 -14.20 13.40 6.95
C LYS A 124 -14.72 13.61 8.37
N HIS A 125 -16.02 13.55 8.58
CA HIS A 125 -16.67 13.99 9.82
C HIS A 125 -17.14 12.85 10.72
N ASP A 126 -17.45 11.68 10.16
CA ASP A 126 -18.00 10.56 10.92
C ASP A 126 -16.97 9.44 11.12
N PHE A 127 -15.99 9.32 10.20
CA PHE A 127 -15.00 8.24 10.20
C PHE A 127 -13.63 8.62 10.75
N LEU A 128 -13.03 9.68 10.23
CA LEU A 128 -11.77 10.16 10.76
C LEU A 128 -12.02 10.76 12.15
N PRO A 129 -11.22 10.41 13.17
CA PRO A 129 -11.34 11.06 14.47
C PRO A 129 -11.16 12.56 14.28
N CYS A 130 -12.04 13.35 14.92
CA CYS A 130 -11.93 14.80 14.92
C CYS A 130 -10.52 15.18 15.40
N GLY A 131 -9.74 15.84 14.52
CA GLY A 131 -8.50 16.51 14.91
C GLY A 131 -8.77 17.68 15.83
#